data_AF-A0A3R6B4C1-F1
#
_entry.id   AF-A0A3R6B4C1-F1
#
_cell.length_a   1.000
_cell.length_b   1.000
_cell.length_c   1.000
_cell.angle_alpha   90.00
_cell.angle_beta   90.00
_cell.angle_gamma   90.00
#
_symmetry.space_group_name_H-M   'P 1'
#
loop_
_entity.id
_entity.type
_entity.pdbx_description
1 polymer ?
#
loop_
_entity_poly.entity_id
_entity_poly.type
_entity_poly.pdbx_seq_one_letter_code
_entity_poly.pdbx_strand_id
1 'polypeptide(L)'
;MSYGKIQEKEIATIKSRTYKLNLSDADVIRLAEKALNYNMTASELLENFIGDLVYGTYSNGSDEREYISMWAERCWFAYESAERNMTNFFFGCDPDPFYEFIDIEKIQENINKWKMEVERDKEEIKNPGDKWKDIVRYNSKKEAVPVYSCIEEYVEEIKEDLELNLEQIKAEEEQLETLKKRFADYMGDKPYSWDEQLEECKIWYKVNVENVIDEQKLFLKENVAEIREKIMREINECAKTGDSHVNKGDKVNCYIKLSDVESIIKKYMEN
;
A
#
# COMPACT_ATOMS: atom_id res chain seq x y z
N MET A 1 18.11 -17.29 4.98
CA MET A 1 17.07 -18.09 5.67
C MET A 1 17.05 -19.48 5.04
N SER A 2 16.75 -20.55 5.79
CA SER A 2 16.60 -21.89 5.20
C SER A 2 15.30 -21.95 4.38
N TYR A 3 15.30 -22.66 3.24
CA TYR A 3 14.16 -22.82 2.33
C TYR A 3 12.86 -23.21 3.07
N GLY A 4 12.95 -24.14 4.04
CA GLY A 4 11.78 -24.57 4.82
C GLY A 4 11.10 -23.44 5.63
N LYS A 5 11.86 -22.46 6.12
CA LYS A 5 11.28 -21.32 6.86
C LYS A 5 10.56 -20.31 5.96
N ILE A 6 10.91 -20.26 4.67
CA ILE A 6 10.22 -19.43 3.68
C ILE A 6 8.90 -20.11 3.32
N GLN A 7 8.95 -21.41 3.04
CA GLN A 7 7.79 -22.21 2.70
C GLN A 7 6.74 -22.24 3.83
N GLU A 8 7.15 -22.37 5.10
CA GLU A 8 6.24 -22.28 6.26
C GLU A 8 5.46 -20.95 6.30
N LYS A 9 6.13 -19.84 5.96
CA LYS A 9 5.50 -18.52 5.91
C LYS A 9 4.50 -18.41 4.77
N GLU A 10 4.84 -18.92 3.59
CA GLU A 10 3.94 -18.92 2.43
C GLU A 10 2.67 -19.74 2.71
N ILE A 11 2.83 -20.95 3.27
CA ILE A 11 1.72 -21.82 3.65
C ILE A 11 0.79 -21.14 4.66
N ALA A 12 1.34 -20.38 5.62
CA ALA A 12 0.53 -19.65 6.60
C ALA A 12 -0.37 -18.55 5.98
N THR A 13 -0.13 -18.16 4.73
CA THR A 13 -0.93 -17.14 4.01
C THR A 13 -1.96 -17.72 3.04
N ILE A 14 -2.04 -19.05 2.92
CA ILE A 14 -3.02 -19.72 2.06
C ILE A 14 -4.43 -19.38 2.53
N LYS A 15 -5.22 -18.80 1.61
CA LYS A 15 -6.64 -18.47 1.77
C LYS A 15 -7.28 -18.34 0.38
N SER A 16 -8.60 -18.45 0.31
CA SER A 16 -9.35 -18.25 -0.93
C SER A 16 -9.09 -16.84 -1.51
N ARG A 17 -8.95 -16.77 -2.84
CA ARG A 17 -8.69 -15.56 -3.63
C ARG A 17 -9.65 -15.52 -4.81
N THR A 18 -10.15 -14.34 -5.18
CA THR A 18 -10.98 -14.19 -6.38
C THR A 18 -10.17 -13.67 -7.57
N TYR A 19 -10.11 -14.47 -8.64
CA TYR A 19 -9.67 -14.03 -9.96
C TYR A 19 -10.84 -14.06 -10.93
N LYS A 20 -11.01 -13.01 -11.74
CA LYS A 20 -12.08 -12.92 -12.74
C LYS A 20 -11.59 -13.48 -14.08
N LEU A 21 -12.22 -14.57 -14.53
CA LEU A 21 -11.92 -15.22 -15.80
C LEU A 21 -13.09 -15.03 -16.78
N ASN A 22 -12.79 -14.76 -18.05
CA ASN A 22 -13.79 -14.67 -19.11
C ASN A 22 -13.87 -16.03 -19.82
N LEU A 23 -14.91 -16.81 -19.53
CA LEU A 23 -15.13 -18.16 -20.08
C LEU A 23 -16.51 -18.23 -20.73
N SER A 24 -16.64 -19.04 -21.80
CA SER A 24 -17.97 -19.40 -22.31
C SER A 24 -18.64 -20.42 -21.39
N ASP A 25 -19.97 -20.50 -21.40
CA ASP A 25 -20.71 -21.53 -20.63
C ASP A 25 -20.21 -22.96 -20.94
N ALA A 26 -19.84 -23.21 -22.20
CA ALA A 26 -19.29 -24.49 -22.64
C ALA A 26 -17.89 -24.75 -22.09
N ASP A 27 -17.06 -23.72 -21.88
CA ASP A 27 -15.76 -23.88 -21.21
C ASP A 27 -15.96 -24.19 -19.72
N VAL A 28 -16.93 -23.55 -19.07
CA VAL A 28 -17.26 -23.81 -17.65
C VAL A 28 -17.67 -25.28 -17.45
N ILE A 29 -18.54 -25.82 -18.30
CA ILE A 29 -18.96 -27.23 -18.25
C ILE A 29 -17.76 -28.16 -18.50
N ARG A 30 -16.96 -27.90 -19.54
CA ARG A 30 -15.79 -28.74 -19.88
C ARG A 30 -14.74 -28.73 -18.77
N LEU A 31 -14.53 -27.60 -18.10
CA LEU A 31 -13.62 -27.52 -16.95
C LEU A 31 -14.12 -28.36 -15.78
N ALA A 32 -15.42 -28.30 -15.48
CA ALA A 32 -16.03 -29.12 -14.43
C ALA A 32 -15.94 -30.63 -14.74
N GLU A 33 -16.24 -31.04 -15.98
CA GLU A 33 -16.10 -32.43 -16.43
C GLU A 33 -14.64 -32.90 -16.37
N LYS A 34 -13.69 -32.03 -16.76
CA LYS A 34 -12.27 -32.34 -16.68
C LYS A 34 -11.81 -32.56 -15.24
N ALA A 35 -12.24 -31.72 -14.31
CA ALA A 35 -11.91 -31.85 -12.88
C ALA A 35 -12.55 -33.11 -12.27
N LEU A 36 -13.78 -33.45 -12.66
CA LEU A 36 -14.49 -34.64 -12.20
C LEU A 36 -13.72 -35.94 -12.53
N ASN A 37 -13.03 -36.00 -13.67
CA ASN A 37 -12.18 -37.16 -14.04
C ASN A 37 -11.03 -37.42 -13.06
N TYR A 38 -10.67 -36.43 -12.24
CA TYR A 38 -9.66 -36.53 -11.19
C TYR A 38 -10.25 -36.50 -9.77
N ASN A 39 -11.58 -36.58 -9.64
CA ASN A 39 -12.32 -36.40 -8.38
C ASN A 39 -12.03 -35.05 -7.69
N MET A 40 -11.86 -33.99 -8.49
CA MET A 40 -11.62 -32.62 -8.02
C MET A 40 -12.75 -31.70 -8.46
N THR A 41 -12.90 -30.59 -7.74
CA THR A 41 -13.63 -29.41 -8.21
C THR A 41 -12.80 -28.64 -9.25
N ALA A 42 -13.47 -27.79 -10.04
CA ALA A 42 -12.77 -26.89 -10.97
C ALA A 42 -11.77 -25.96 -10.26
N SER A 43 -12.09 -25.50 -9.03
CA SER A 43 -11.20 -24.66 -8.23
C SER A 43 -9.94 -25.41 -7.83
N GLU A 44 -10.06 -26.61 -7.27
CA GLU A 44 -8.91 -27.42 -6.85
C GLU A 44 -8.00 -27.75 -8.05
N LEU A 45 -8.58 -28.06 -9.22
CA LEU A 45 -7.79 -28.28 -10.42
C LEU A 45 -7.02 -27.03 -10.85
N LEU A 46 -7.66 -25.85 -10.82
CA LEU A 46 -7.00 -24.59 -11.13
C LEU A 46 -5.95 -24.19 -10.10
N GLU A 47 -6.18 -24.45 -8.81
CA GLU A 47 -5.21 -24.19 -7.73
C GLU A 47 -3.91 -24.98 -7.95
N ASN A 48 -4.01 -26.26 -8.31
CA ASN A 48 -2.85 -27.09 -8.67
C ASN A 48 -2.16 -26.58 -9.93
N PHE A 49 -2.91 -26.27 -10.98
CA PHE A 49 -2.35 -25.73 -12.22
C PHE A 49 -1.62 -24.41 -11.99
N ILE A 50 -2.19 -23.49 -11.20
CA ILE A 50 -1.54 -22.24 -10.82
C ILE A 50 -0.28 -22.51 -10.00
N GLY A 51 -0.34 -23.47 -9.05
CA GLY A 51 0.82 -23.91 -8.28
C GLY A 51 1.99 -24.31 -9.16
N ASP A 52 1.74 -25.08 -10.23
CA ASP A 52 2.78 -25.44 -11.19
C ASP A 52 3.19 -24.25 -12.08
N LEU A 53 2.26 -23.37 -12.47
CA LEU A 53 2.55 -22.18 -13.27
C LEU A 53 3.51 -21.20 -12.57
N VAL A 54 3.39 -21.04 -11.25
CA VAL A 54 4.14 -20.01 -10.49
C VAL A 54 5.13 -20.57 -9.48
N TYR A 55 5.44 -21.87 -9.55
CA TYR A 55 6.31 -22.55 -8.56
C TYR A 55 5.76 -22.41 -7.12
N GLY A 56 4.44 -22.41 -6.97
CA GLY A 56 3.73 -22.11 -5.73
C GLY A 56 3.54 -23.32 -4.79
N THR A 57 2.80 -23.09 -3.70
CA THR A 57 2.60 -24.04 -2.59
C THR A 57 1.92 -25.36 -2.97
N TYR A 58 1.26 -25.40 -4.13
CA TYR A 58 0.59 -26.58 -4.68
C TYR A 58 1.33 -27.21 -5.87
N SER A 59 2.61 -26.87 -6.09
CA SER A 59 3.36 -27.45 -7.22
C SER A 59 3.52 -28.97 -7.07
N ASN A 60 3.21 -29.70 -8.15
CA ASN A 60 3.22 -31.15 -8.24
C ASN A 60 4.60 -31.74 -8.58
N GLY A 61 5.57 -30.91 -8.98
CA GLY A 61 6.90 -31.40 -9.34
C GLY A 61 7.63 -30.51 -10.32
N SER A 62 8.89 -30.85 -10.63
CA SER A 62 9.68 -30.14 -11.63
C SER A 62 9.16 -30.33 -13.05
N ASP A 63 8.68 -31.53 -13.35
CA ASP A 63 8.31 -31.94 -14.70
C ASP A 63 7.06 -31.18 -15.15
N GLU A 64 6.09 -30.98 -14.26
CA GLU A 64 4.89 -30.19 -14.51
C GLU A 64 5.23 -28.73 -14.84
N ARG A 65 6.20 -28.15 -14.13
CA ARG A 65 6.67 -26.79 -14.38
C ARG A 65 7.38 -26.67 -15.72
N GLU A 66 8.16 -27.68 -16.10
CA GLU A 66 8.77 -27.76 -17.43
C GLU A 66 7.68 -27.82 -18.52
N TYR A 67 6.67 -28.68 -18.36
CA TYR A 67 5.57 -28.78 -19.32
C TYR A 67 4.76 -27.48 -19.44
N ILE A 68 4.49 -26.78 -18.34
CA ILE A 68 3.80 -25.49 -18.38
C ILE A 68 4.65 -24.42 -19.07
N SER A 69 5.95 -24.39 -18.81
CA SER A 69 6.86 -23.45 -19.47
C SER A 69 6.87 -23.68 -20.98
N MET A 70 6.98 -24.94 -21.42
CA MET A 70 6.87 -25.31 -22.83
C MET A 70 5.52 -24.94 -23.46
N TRP A 71 4.43 -25.09 -22.72
CA TRP A 71 3.10 -24.67 -23.18
C TRP A 71 3.04 -23.15 -23.38
N ALA A 72 3.52 -22.36 -22.42
CA ALA A 72 3.51 -20.90 -22.50
C ALA A 72 4.36 -20.37 -23.67
N GLU A 73 5.55 -20.94 -23.88
CA GLU A 73 6.43 -20.63 -25.01
C GLU A 73 5.76 -20.94 -26.36
N ARG A 74 5.11 -22.10 -26.49
CA ARG A 74 4.41 -22.51 -27.71
C ARG A 74 3.16 -21.71 -28.01
N CYS A 75 2.51 -21.17 -26.98
CA CYS A 75 1.41 -20.23 -27.13
C CYS A 75 1.87 -18.84 -27.56
N TRP A 76 3.19 -18.60 -27.68
CA TRP A 76 3.77 -17.31 -28.01
C TRP A 76 3.37 -16.20 -27.03
N PHE A 77 2.98 -16.55 -25.80
CA PHE A 77 2.74 -15.57 -24.74
C PHE A 77 4.02 -14.81 -24.37
N ALA A 78 5.18 -15.45 -24.59
CA ALA A 78 6.50 -14.92 -24.31
C ALA A 78 7.17 -14.21 -25.51
N TYR A 79 6.41 -13.80 -26.53
CA TYR A 79 6.99 -13.18 -27.73
C TYR A 79 6.74 -11.66 -27.80
N GLU A 80 7.76 -10.95 -28.29
CA GLU A 80 8.17 -9.57 -27.97
C GLU A 80 8.77 -9.43 -26.58
N SER A 81 10.02 -8.93 -26.52
CA SER A 81 10.68 -8.60 -25.26
C SER A 81 9.73 -7.74 -24.42
N ALA A 82 9.35 -8.25 -23.24
CA ALA A 82 8.44 -7.56 -22.34
C ALA A 82 8.78 -6.07 -22.30
N GLU A 83 7.78 -5.22 -22.53
CA GLU A 83 8.02 -3.80 -22.74
C GLU A 83 8.81 -3.22 -21.56
N ARG A 84 9.92 -2.52 -21.83
CA ARG A 84 10.66 -1.86 -20.76
C ARG A 84 9.82 -0.75 -20.15
N ASN A 85 9.37 -0.96 -18.92
CA ASN A 85 8.60 -0.05 -18.10
C ASN A 85 8.83 -0.39 -16.61
N MET A 86 8.35 0.46 -15.70
CA MET A 86 8.59 0.27 -14.26
C MET A 86 7.91 -0.98 -13.69
N THR A 87 6.79 -1.41 -14.28
CA THR A 87 6.10 -2.65 -13.84
C THR A 87 6.98 -3.87 -14.11
N ASN A 88 7.52 -4.00 -15.33
CA ASN A 88 8.43 -5.10 -15.68
C ASN A 88 9.78 -4.99 -14.97
N PHE A 89 10.24 -3.79 -14.63
CA PHE A 89 11.44 -3.58 -13.82
C PHE A 89 11.31 -4.17 -12.41
N PHE A 90 10.13 -4.10 -11.79
CA PHE A 90 9.91 -4.62 -10.43
C PHE A 90 9.30 -6.02 -10.36
N PHE A 91 8.48 -6.41 -11.35
CA PHE A 91 7.67 -7.64 -11.29
C PHE A 91 7.85 -8.56 -12.51
N GLY A 92 8.70 -8.17 -13.47
CA GLY A 92 8.94 -8.95 -14.68
C GLY A 92 9.78 -10.20 -14.43
N CYS A 93 10.25 -10.81 -15.52
CA CYS A 93 11.04 -12.06 -15.45
C CYS A 93 12.43 -11.90 -14.82
N ASP A 94 12.99 -10.70 -14.84
CA ASP A 94 14.29 -10.37 -14.22
C ASP A 94 14.14 -9.06 -13.45
N PRO A 95 13.46 -9.08 -12.29
CA PRO A 95 13.20 -7.89 -11.51
C PRO A 95 14.48 -7.35 -10.88
N ASP A 96 14.48 -6.07 -10.51
CA ASP A 96 15.63 -5.47 -9.83
C ASP A 96 15.99 -6.24 -8.55
N PRO A 97 17.26 -6.69 -8.39
CA PRO A 97 17.63 -7.52 -7.26
C PRO A 97 17.92 -6.73 -5.97
N PHE A 98 17.91 -5.39 -6.02
CA PHE A 98 18.26 -4.54 -4.88
C PHE A 98 17.07 -3.79 -4.30
N TYR A 99 16.06 -3.49 -5.13
CA TYR A 99 14.89 -2.71 -4.72
C TYR A 99 13.59 -3.40 -5.08
N GLU A 100 12.69 -3.44 -4.12
CA GLU A 100 11.29 -3.80 -4.36
C GLU A 100 10.46 -2.55 -4.64
N PHE A 101 9.33 -2.72 -5.33
CA PHE A 101 8.41 -1.62 -5.58
C PHE A 101 7.99 -0.88 -4.30
N ILE A 102 7.78 -1.61 -3.20
CA ILE A 102 7.39 -1.05 -1.90
C ILE A 102 8.47 -0.15 -1.29
N ASP A 103 9.74 -0.29 -1.71
CA ASP A 103 10.82 0.53 -1.18
C ASP A 103 10.72 1.98 -1.64
N ILE A 104 10.12 2.25 -2.81
CA ILE A 104 9.83 3.62 -3.25
C ILE A 104 8.95 4.34 -2.22
N GLU A 105 7.88 3.68 -1.77
CA GLU A 105 6.94 4.26 -0.82
C GLU A 105 7.62 4.49 0.53
N LYS A 106 8.38 3.50 1.03
CA LYS A 106 9.12 3.64 2.29
C LYS A 106 10.13 4.79 2.25
N ILE A 107 10.91 4.91 1.18
CA ILE A 107 11.90 5.99 1.01
C ILE A 107 11.18 7.35 1.01
N GLN A 108 10.08 7.47 0.26
CA GLN A 108 9.29 8.71 0.21
C GLN A 108 8.67 9.06 1.57
N GLU A 109 8.14 8.08 2.30
CA GLU A 109 7.61 8.25 3.65
C GLU A 109 8.69 8.72 4.63
N ASN A 110 9.88 8.10 4.60
CA ASN A 110 11.01 8.48 5.44
C ASN A 110 11.47 9.92 5.15
N ILE A 111 11.62 10.29 3.87
CA ILE A 111 11.97 11.66 3.47
C ILE A 111 10.95 12.66 4.02
N ASN A 112 9.65 12.37 3.85
CA ASN A 112 8.59 13.25 4.33
C ASN A 112 8.56 13.37 5.86
N LYS A 113 8.73 12.25 6.57
CA LYS A 113 8.82 12.21 8.03
C LYS A 113 9.97 13.09 8.51
N TRP A 114 11.18 12.88 8.02
CA TRP A 114 12.35 13.67 8.45
C TRP A 114 12.22 15.14 8.06
N LYS A 115 11.60 15.47 6.92
CA LYS A 115 11.29 16.87 6.56
C LYS A 115 10.36 17.53 7.58
N MET A 116 9.37 16.81 8.12
CA MET A 116 8.52 17.34 9.21
C MET A 116 9.30 17.55 10.51
N GLU A 117 10.17 16.61 10.89
CA GLU A 117 11.04 16.74 12.07
C GLU A 117 11.97 17.96 11.93
N VAL A 118 12.64 18.11 10.79
CA VAL A 118 13.51 19.26 10.47
C VAL A 118 12.77 20.59 10.62
N GLU A 119 11.54 20.71 10.12
CA GLU A 119 10.77 21.95 10.26
C GLU A 119 10.35 22.22 11.71
N ARG A 120 10.04 21.17 12.48
CA ARG A 120 9.77 21.29 13.91
C ARG A 120 11.02 21.76 14.67
N ASP A 121 12.17 21.14 14.42
CA ASP A 121 13.42 21.46 15.09
C ASP A 121 13.87 22.89 14.76
N LYS A 122 13.70 23.35 13.50
CA LYS A 122 13.94 24.75 13.12
C LYS A 122 13.06 25.74 13.88
N GLU A 123 11.77 25.42 14.05
CA GLU A 123 10.85 26.29 14.79
C GLU A 123 11.18 26.28 16.29
N GLU A 124 11.59 25.16 16.86
CA GLU A 124 12.00 25.04 18.26
C GLU A 124 13.34 25.76 18.53
N ILE A 125 14.29 25.74 17.60
CA ILE A 125 15.51 26.55 17.68
C ILE A 125 15.17 28.05 17.65
N LYS A 126 14.20 28.45 16.82
CA LYS A 126 13.79 29.85 16.68
C LYS A 126 12.99 30.33 17.90
N ASN A 127 12.14 29.46 18.45
CA ASN A 127 11.20 29.74 19.54
C ASN A 127 11.20 28.59 20.57
N PRO A 128 12.29 28.40 21.35
CA PRO A 128 12.48 27.24 22.23
C PRO A 128 11.48 27.14 23.40
N GLY A 129 10.82 28.23 23.73
CA GLY A 129 9.88 28.29 24.85
C GLY A 129 10.52 27.88 26.18
N ASP A 130 9.70 27.34 27.09
CA ASP A 130 10.10 26.98 28.45
C ASP A 130 10.02 25.48 28.75
N LYS A 131 9.57 24.65 27.80
CA LYS A 131 9.35 23.20 28.01
C LYS A 131 10.60 22.45 28.46
N TRP A 132 11.78 22.90 28.02
CA TRP A 132 13.07 22.34 28.40
C TRP A 132 13.34 22.38 29.91
N LYS A 133 12.72 23.32 30.64
CA LYS A 133 12.86 23.44 32.10
C LYS A 133 12.22 22.28 32.85
N ASP A 134 11.22 21.63 32.25
CA ASP A 134 10.50 20.50 32.85
C ASP A 134 11.19 19.15 32.57
N ILE A 135 12.24 19.13 31.74
CA ILE A 135 12.96 17.91 31.37
C ILE A 135 13.98 17.56 32.47
N VAL A 136 13.75 16.44 33.15
CA VAL A 136 14.59 15.95 34.25
C VAL A 136 15.09 14.53 34.01
N ARG A 137 16.29 14.23 34.52
CA ARG A 137 16.84 12.87 34.61
C ARG A 137 17.02 12.49 36.08
N TYR A 138 17.00 11.19 36.37
CA TYR A 138 17.23 10.68 37.72
C TYR A 138 18.70 10.34 37.93
N ASN A 139 19.31 10.89 38.98
CA ASN A 139 20.69 10.55 39.35
C ASN A 139 20.77 9.18 40.03
N SER A 140 21.98 8.74 40.41
CA SER A 140 22.21 7.47 41.11
C SER A 140 21.51 7.36 42.47
N LYS A 141 21.07 8.48 43.04
CA LYS A 141 20.29 8.57 44.29
C LYS A 141 18.77 8.64 44.04
N LYS A 142 18.31 8.50 42.80
CA LYS A 142 16.91 8.65 42.37
C LYS A 142 16.32 10.04 42.61
N GLU A 143 17.15 11.07 42.63
CA GLU A 143 16.71 12.46 42.68
C GLU A 143 16.54 13.01 41.26
N ALA A 144 15.46 13.74 41.01
CA ALA A 144 15.22 14.41 39.74
C ALA A 144 16.15 15.64 39.63
N VAL A 145 16.99 15.66 38.59
CA VAL A 145 17.87 16.80 38.27
C VAL A 145 17.55 17.28 36.84
N PRO A 146 17.56 18.60 36.58
CA PRO A 146 17.38 19.13 35.23
C PRO A 146 18.37 18.50 34.25
N VAL A 147 17.91 18.21 33.03
CA VAL A 147 18.80 17.74 31.96
C VAL A 147 19.68 18.87 31.46
N TYR A 148 19.09 20.06 31.30
CA TYR A 148 19.75 21.26 30.78
C TYR A 148 19.96 22.31 31.87
N SER A 149 21.11 22.97 31.82
CA SER A 149 21.48 24.05 32.74
C SER A 149 21.01 25.42 32.25
N CYS A 150 20.89 25.58 30.93
CA CYS A 150 20.42 26.79 30.27
C CYS A 150 19.75 26.48 28.94
N ILE A 151 19.09 27.48 28.36
CA ILE A 151 18.38 27.34 27.09
C ILE A 151 19.34 27.09 25.92
N GLU A 152 20.58 27.57 26.01
CA GLU A 152 21.61 27.36 25.01
C GLU A 152 22.02 25.89 24.91
N GLU A 153 22.16 25.17 26.03
CA GLU A 153 22.46 23.72 26.02
C GLU A 153 21.33 22.93 25.35
N TYR A 154 20.09 23.29 25.62
CA TYR A 154 18.92 22.68 25.00
C TYR A 154 18.83 22.96 23.50
N VAL A 155 19.02 24.22 23.09
CA VAL A 155 19.00 24.61 21.68
C VAL A 155 20.16 23.97 20.91
N GLU A 156 21.32 23.76 21.54
CA GLU A 156 22.44 23.08 20.90
C GLU A 156 22.14 21.61 20.64
N GLU A 157 21.52 20.88 21.59
CA GLU A 157 21.05 19.50 21.35
C GLU A 157 20.07 19.43 20.17
N ILE A 158 19.11 20.37 20.08
CA ILE A 158 18.17 20.40 18.95
C ILE A 158 18.89 20.68 17.62
N LYS A 159 19.97 21.47 17.61
CA LYS A 159 20.77 21.66 16.39
C LYS A 159 21.50 20.40 15.96
N GLU A 160 22.03 19.64 16.93
CA GLU A 160 22.65 18.34 16.66
C GLU A 160 21.60 17.37 16.08
N ASP A 161 20.39 17.31 16.65
CA ASP A 161 19.28 16.53 16.12
C ASP A 161 18.86 16.99 14.71
N LEU A 162 18.78 18.30 14.48
CA LEU A 162 18.50 18.88 13.17
C LEU A 162 19.54 18.46 12.12
N GLU A 163 20.83 18.48 12.47
CA GLU A 163 21.92 18.04 11.59
C GLU A 163 21.77 16.56 11.26
N LEU A 164 21.54 15.70 12.26
CA LEU A 164 21.29 14.28 12.06
C LEU A 164 20.06 14.03 11.16
N ASN A 165 18.95 14.75 11.39
CA ASN A 165 17.74 14.63 10.58
C ASN A 165 17.97 15.05 9.12
N LEU A 166 18.77 16.09 8.87
CA LEU A 166 19.18 16.50 7.52
C LEU A 166 20.06 15.44 6.84
N GLU A 167 20.97 14.79 7.58
CA GLU A 167 21.76 13.66 7.07
C GLU A 167 20.87 12.47 6.70
N GLN A 168 19.84 12.16 7.50
CA GLN A 168 18.88 11.10 7.17
C GLN A 168 18.13 11.40 5.86
N ILE A 169 17.64 12.64 5.67
CA ILE A 169 16.99 13.04 4.41
C ILE A 169 17.95 12.83 3.23
N LYS A 170 19.21 13.26 3.37
CA LYS A 170 20.20 13.14 2.31
C LYS A 170 20.48 11.68 1.95
N ALA A 171 20.60 10.81 2.95
CA ALA A 171 20.82 9.38 2.73
C ALA A 171 19.64 8.72 1.97
N GLU A 172 18.41 9.05 2.34
CA GLU A 172 17.20 8.55 1.67
C GLU A 172 17.07 9.10 0.24
N GLU A 173 17.36 10.39 0.04
CA GLU A 173 17.39 11.00 -1.30
C GLU A 173 18.46 10.35 -2.20
N GLU A 174 19.63 9.99 -1.65
CA GLU A 174 20.68 9.26 -2.39
C GLU A 174 20.22 7.83 -2.79
N GLN A 175 19.48 7.15 -1.93
CA GLN A 175 18.88 5.85 -2.27
C GLN A 175 17.86 5.98 -3.40
N LEU A 176 16.99 7.00 -3.33
CA LEU A 176 16.01 7.26 -4.38
C LEU A 176 16.68 7.57 -5.73
N GLU A 177 17.73 8.38 -5.74
CA GLU A 177 18.48 8.68 -6.96
C GLU A 177 19.22 7.46 -7.51
N THR A 178 19.74 6.60 -6.62
CA THR A 178 20.34 5.32 -7.03
C THR A 178 19.31 4.44 -7.74
N LEU A 179 18.12 4.30 -7.17
CA LEU A 179 17.03 3.55 -7.79
C LEU A 179 16.61 4.17 -9.14
N LYS A 180 16.43 5.49 -9.20
CA LYS A 180 16.10 6.19 -10.46
C LYS A 180 17.13 5.94 -11.54
N LYS A 181 18.42 5.92 -11.19
CA LYS A 181 19.49 5.61 -12.12
C LYS A 181 19.42 4.18 -12.62
N ARG A 182 19.19 3.20 -11.74
CA ARG A 182 19.03 1.78 -12.13
C ARG A 182 17.85 1.61 -13.10
N PHE A 183 16.74 2.28 -12.83
CA PHE A 183 15.61 2.29 -13.73
C PHE A 183 15.92 2.98 -15.07
N ALA A 184 16.66 4.09 -15.06
CA ALA A 184 17.12 4.75 -16.28
C ALA A 184 18.01 3.83 -17.13
N ASP A 185 18.96 3.15 -16.50
CA ASP A 185 19.85 2.19 -17.15
C ASP A 185 19.06 1.03 -17.78
N TYR A 186 18.03 0.53 -17.09
CA TYR A 186 17.09 -0.47 -17.61
C TYR A 186 16.35 0.05 -18.86
N MET A 187 15.79 1.27 -18.79
CA MET A 187 15.06 1.90 -19.89
C MET A 187 15.95 2.19 -21.11
N GLY A 188 17.25 2.43 -20.89
CA GLY A 188 18.21 2.80 -21.94
C GLY A 188 17.77 4.08 -22.67
N ASP A 189 17.76 4.05 -24.00
CA ASP A 189 17.36 5.21 -24.82
C ASP A 189 15.84 5.44 -24.90
N LYS A 190 15.02 4.58 -24.28
CA LYS A 190 13.56 4.73 -24.33
C LYS A 190 13.17 5.97 -23.52
N PRO A 191 12.49 6.97 -24.11
CA PRO A 191 12.01 8.13 -23.35
C PRO A 191 10.93 7.69 -22.36
N TYR A 192 10.97 8.27 -21.16
CA TYR A 192 9.98 8.01 -20.12
C TYR A 192 9.84 9.20 -19.17
N SER A 193 8.70 9.26 -18.48
CA SER A 193 8.48 10.11 -17.32
C SER A 193 8.49 9.26 -16.06
N TRP A 194 9.29 9.63 -15.06
CA TRP A 194 9.35 8.89 -13.80
C TRP A 194 7.97 8.81 -13.11
N ASP A 195 7.27 9.94 -13.04
CA ASP A 195 5.99 10.04 -12.33
C ASP A 195 4.89 9.23 -13.04
N GLU A 196 4.85 9.25 -14.38
CA GLU A 196 3.88 8.46 -15.15
C GLU A 196 4.15 6.96 -14.98
N GLN A 197 5.42 6.54 -15.07
CA GLN A 197 5.81 5.15 -14.88
C GLN A 197 5.50 4.65 -13.46
N LEU A 198 5.71 5.50 -12.45
CA LEU A 198 5.38 5.18 -11.07
C LEU A 198 3.87 5.03 -10.86
N GLU A 199 3.07 5.94 -11.43
CA GLU A 199 1.61 5.87 -11.30
C GLU A 199 1.03 4.63 -12.01
N GLU A 200 1.50 4.32 -13.22
CA GLU A 200 1.11 3.10 -13.94
C GLU A 200 1.47 1.84 -13.13
N CYS A 201 2.67 1.80 -12.56
CA CYS A 201 3.12 0.68 -11.72
C CYS A 201 2.29 0.55 -10.44
N LYS A 202 1.95 1.68 -9.79
CA LYS A 202 1.05 1.72 -8.62
C LYS A 202 -0.32 1.15 -8.95
N ILE A 203 -0.92 1.57 -10.06
CA ILE A 203 -2.21 1.06 -10.52
C ILE A 203 -2.13 -0.44 -10.77
N TRP A 204 -1.09 -0.91 -11.46
CA TRP A 204 -0.91 -2.33 -11.73
C TRP A 204 -0.75 -3.16 -10.44
N TYR A 205 0.12 -2.73 -9.52
CA TYR A 205 0.35 -3.43 -8.25
C TYR A 205 -0.94 -3.50 -7.42
N LYS A 206 -1.67 -2.38 -7.34
CA LYS A 206 -2.92 -2.33 -6.59
C LYS A 206 -3.95 -3.30 -7.15
N VAL A 207 -4.17 -3.29 -8.46
CA VAL A 207 -5.20 -4.11 -9.12
C VAL A 207 -4.84 -5.60 -9.09
N ASN A 208 -3.58 -5.95 -9.35
CA ASN A 208 -3.18 -7.34 -9.57
C ASN A 208 -2.60 -8.04 -8.34
N VAL A 209 -2.10 -7.28 -7.35
CA VAL A 209 -1.43 -7.82 -6.17
C VAL A 209 -2.15 -7.41 -4.89
N GLU A 210 -2.17 -6.12 -4.55
CA GLU A 210 -2.68 -5.64 -3.25
C GLU A 210 -4.15 -6.01 -3.04
N ASN A 211 -5.02 -5.68 -3.99
CA ASN A 211 -6.46 -5.93 -3.90
C ASN A 211 -6.79 -7.43 -3.81
N VAL A 212 -5.97 -8.29 -4.42
CA VAL A 212 -6.13 -9.75 -4.35
C VAL A 212 -5.59 -10.28 -3.02
N ILE A 213 -4.50 -9.68 -2.52
CA ILE A 213 -3.89 -10.04 -1.22
C ILE A 213 -4.82 -9.68 -0.05
N ASP A 214 -5.41 -8.51 -0.11
CA ASP A 214 -6.23 -7.88 0.92
C ASP A 214 -7.71 -7.80 0.56
N GLU A 215 -8.20 -8.70 -0.31
CA GLU A 215 -9.58 -8.72 -0.84
C GLU A 215 -10.66 -8.52 0.23
N GLN A 216 -10.52 -9.15 1.40
CA GLN A 216 -11.46 -8.97 2.52
C GLN A 216 -11.44 -7.54 3.10
N LYS A 217 -10.25 -6.94 3.24
CA LYS A 217 -10.13 -5.54 3.67
C LYS A 217 -10.66 -4.60 2.59
N LEU A 218 -10.44 -4.90 1.32
CA LEU A 218 -10.96 -4.12 0.20
C LEU A 218 -12.49 -4.15 0.17
N PHE A 219 -13.09 -5.35 0.25
CA PHE A 219 -14.55 -5.52 0.34
C PHE A 219 -15.14 -4.74 1.52
N LEU A 220 -14.53 -4.83 2.70
CA LEU A 220 -14.94 -4.03 3.87
C LEU A 220 -14.81 -2.53 3.59
N LYS A 221 -13.72 -2.07 2.98
CA LYS A 221 -13.48 -0.66 2.65
C LYS A 221 -14.47 -0.13 1.63
N GLU A 222 -14.77 -0.89 0.58
CA GLU A 222 -15.76 -0.55 -0.45
C GLU A 222 -17.17 -0.48 0.13
N ASN A 223 -17.55 -1.46 0.95
CA ASN A 223 -18.84 -1.44 1.65
C ASN A 223 -18.95 -0.25 2.62
N VAL A 224 -17.89 0.06 3.38
CA VAL A 224 -17.86 1.24 4.26
C VAL A 224 -17.95 2.53 3.44
N ALA A 225 -17.28 2.62 2.29
CA ALA A 225 -17.39 3.78 1.40
C ALA A 225 -18.80 3.93 0.83
N GLU A 226 -19.42 2.84 0.37
CA GLU A 226 -20.79 2.84 -0.14
C GLU A 226 -21.80 3.22 0.95
N ILE A 227 -21.66 2.66 2.16
CA ILE A 227 -22.46 3.02 3.33
C ILE A 227 -22.27 4.51 3.66
N ARG A 228 -21.04 5.01 3.64
CA ARG A 228 -20.75 6.43 3.85
C ARG A 228 -21.42 7.31 2.80
N GLU A 229 -21.38 6.93 1.52
CA GLU A 229 -22.07 7.67 0.46
C GLU A 229 -23.59 7.67 0.65
N LYS A 230 -24.19 6.55 1.05
CA LYS A 230 -25.63 6.46 1.37
C LYS A 230 -26.00 7.35 2.55
N ILE A 231 -25.23 7.31 3.64
CA ILE A 231 -25.40 8.19 4.80
C ILE A 231 -25.31 9.66 4.37
N MET A 232 -24.27 10.03 3.61
CA MET A 232 -24.09 11.42 3.14
C MET A 232 -25.21 11.88 2.22
N ARG A 233 -25.74 11.00 1.37
CA ARG A 233 -26.90 11.28 0.51
C ARG A 233 -28.16 11.56 1.35
N GLU A 234 -28.45 10.70 2.34
CA GLU A 234 -29.62 10.84 3.22
C GLU A 234 -29.52 12.10 4.10
N ILE A 235 -28.33 12.42 4.63
CA ILE A 235 -28.07 13.69 5.33
C ILE A 235 -28.34 14.90 4.42
N ASN A 236 -27.83 14.87 3.19
CA ASN A 236 -28.03 15.96 2.23
C ASN A 236 -29.51 16.12 1.81
N GLU A 237 -30.26 15.03 1.72
CA GLU A 237 -31.71 15.07 1.46
C GLU A 237 -32.46 15.66 2.66
N CYS A 238 -32.18 15.21 3.88
CA CYS A 238 -32.77 15.76 5.09
C CYS A 238 -32.46 17.26 5.26
N ALA A 239 -31.24 17.69 4.94
CA ALA A 239 -30.86 19.10 4.98
C ALA A 239 -31.67 19.96 3.98
N LYS A 240 -32.06 19.42 2.81
CA LYS A 240 -32.89 20.14 1.82
C LYS A 240 -34.34 20.32 2.28
N THR A 241 -34.83 19.42 3.14
CA THR A 241 -36.21 19.44 3.65
C THR A 241 -36.35 20.04 5.05
N GLY A 242 -35.25 20.25 5.76
CA GLY A 242 -35.21 20.88 7.09
C GLY A 242 -35.58 22.35 7.05
N ASP A 243 -36.20 22.85 8.13
CA ASP A 243 -36.73 24.21 8.24
C ASP A 243 -35.70 25.28 7.81
N SER A 244 -35.98 25.92 6.67
CA SER A 244 -35.17 26.97 6.06
C SER A 244 -35.42 28.32 6.72
N HIS A 245 -34.96 28.51 7.95
CA HIS A 245 -35.24 29.77 8.68
C HIS A 245 -34.01 30.39 9.35
N VAL A 246 -33.11 30.98 8.55
CA VAL A 246 -32.56 32.33 8.83
C VAL A 246 -32.21 33.03 7.50
N ASN A 247 -33.03 34.01 7.11
CA ASN A 247 -32.70 34.91 6.00
C ASN A 247 -31.77 36.01 6.52
N LYS A 248 -30.45 35.85 6.33
CA LYS A 248 -29.48 36.95 6.45
C LYS A 248 -28.59 36.95 5.20
N GLY A 249 -29.01 37.70 4.19
CA GLY A 249 -28.20 38.07 3.01
C GLY A 249 -27.77 36.90 2.14
N ASP A 250 -28.55 36.61 1.10
CA ASP A 250 -28.20 35.89 -0.14
C ASP A 250 -27.47 34.54 -0.06
N LYS A 251 -27.37 33.90 1.11
CA LYS A 251 -26.93 32.50 1.26
C LYS A 251 -27.96 31.72 2.06
N VAL A 252 -28.67 30.82 1.37
CA VAL A 252 -29.52 29.81 2.02
C VAL A 252 -28.60 28.79 2.68
N ASN A 253 -28.41 28.89 3.99
CA ASN A 253 -27.80 27.82 4.77
C ASN A 253 -28.89 26.83 5.17
N CYS A 254 -28.82 25.62 4.63
CA CYS A 254 -29.64 24.50 5.07
C CYS A 254 -29.04 23.89 6.34
N TYR A 255 -29.85 23.72 7.39
CA TYR A 255 -29.43 23.14 8.66
C TYR A 255 -30.15 21.81 8.91
N ILE A 256 -29.42 20.82 9.39
CA ILE A 256 -29.96 19.52 9.85
C ILE A 256 -29.81 19.44 11.37
N LYS A 257 -30.79 18.86 12.07
CA LYS A 257 -30.67 18.63 13.51
C LYS A 257 -29.68 17.50 13.77
N LEU A 258 -28.87 17.66 14.81
CA LEU A 258 -27.90 16.63 15.22
C LEU A 258 -28.58 15.28 15.51
N SER A 259 -29.78 15.29 16.10
CA SER A 259 -30.58 14.09 16.35
C SER A 259 -30.93 13.30 15.08
N ASP A 260 -31.16 14.01 13.98
CA ASP A 260 -31.52 13.39 12.70
C ASP A 260 -30.29 12.73 12.07
N VAL A 261 -29.12 13.40 12.16
CA VAL A 261 -27.82 12.82 11.77
C VAL A 261 -27.51 11.57 12.59
N GLU A 262 -27.67 11.63 13.91
CA GLU A 262 -27.45 10.48 14.81
C GLU A 262 -28.38 9.31 14.48
N SER A 263 -29.66 9.58 14.19
CA SER A 263 -30.62 8.54 13.80
C SER A 263 -30.28 7.91 12.44
N ILE A 264 -29.83 8.69 11.46
CA ILE A 264 -29.39 8.19 10.16
C ILE A 264 -28.17 7.30 10.35
N ILE A 265 -27.15 7.74 11.08
CA ILE A 265 -25.94 6.93 11.33
C ILE A 265 -26.32 5.61 12.02
N LYS A 266 -27.17 5.66 13.05
CA LYS A 266 -27.60 4.47 13.79
C LYS A 266 -28.29 3.44 12.90
N LYS A 267 -29.15 3.87 11.97
CA LYS A 267 -29.84 3.01 10.99
C LYS A 267 -28.88 2.17 10.11
N TYR A 268 -27.68 2.69 9.80
CA TYR A 268 -26.68 1.98 8.99
C TYR A 268 -25.62 1.25 9.82
N MET A 269 -25.55 1.49 11.13
CA MET A 269 -24.62 0.79 12.04
C MET A 269 -25.24 -0.47 12.69
N GLU A 270 -26.56 -0.61 12.63
CA GLU A 270 -27.31 -1.75 13.21
C GLU A 270 -27.65 -2.87 12.20
N ASN A 271 -27.20 -2.74 10.94
CA ASN A 271 -27.33 -3.76 9.88
C ASN A 271 -25.95 -4.24 9.41
#